data_AF-A0A526PG99-F1
#
_entry.id   AF-A0A526PG99-F1
#
_cell.length_a   1.000
_cell.length_b   1.000
_cell.length_c   1.000
_cell.angle_alpha   90.00
_cell.angle_beta   90.00
_cell.angle_gamma   90.00
#
_symmetry.space_group_name_H-M   'P 1'
#
loop_
_entity.id
_entity.type
_entity.pdbx_description
1 polymer ?
#
loop_
_entity_poly.entity_id
_entity_poly.type
_entity_poly.pdbx_seq_one_letter_code
_entity_poly.pdbx_strand_id
1 'polypeptide(L)'
;MPVHGRQTAVGCASGGVLLQIVLLAVVCSTALAAQSRSAAAFELFGLKLWELSSDEDADIVDPLRYTVTIDAPDADEDLAEKLENASALKADEEHPVSGSLGLLAKARSDREQLVAAFYADALYEGVVTITIQGKPLDDLPPDAEFSGPQPIPVVINIAAGPKFTL
;
A
#
# COMPACT_ATOMS: atom_id res chain seq x y z
N MET A 1 -64.95 -72.10 -31.96
CA MET A 1 -63.69 -72.82 -31.63
C MET A 1 -62.56 -71.79 -31.53
N PRO A 2 -61.56 -72.02 -30.65
CA PRO A 2 -61.16 -71.07 -29.61
C PRO A 2 -59.86 -70.32 -29.93
N VAL A 3 -59.46 -69.34 -29.09
CA VAL A 3 -58.18 -69.35 -28.34
C VAL A 3 -57.94 -67.99 -27.64
N HIS A 4 -57.55 -68.09 -26.36
CA HIS A 4 -56.99 -67.04 -25.51
C HIS A 4 -55.64 -66.53 -26.03
N GLY A 5 -55.26 -65.29 -25.72
CA GLY A 5 -53.88 -64.85 -25.92
C GLY A 5 -53.53 -63.53 -25.25
N ARG A 6 -53.03 -63.60 -24.02
CA ARG A 6 -52.35 -62.53 -23.27
C ARG A 6 -50.85 -62.53 -23.63
N GLN A 7 -50.21 -61.35 -23.71
CA GLN A 7 -48.77 -60.99 -23.49
C GLN A 7 -48.29 -59.92 -24.51
N THR A 8 -47.86 -58.69 -24.14
CA THR A 8 -46.70 -58.13 -23.38
C THR A 8 -45.44 -57.85 -24.20
N ALA A 9 -44.69 -56.84 -23.71
CA ALA A 9 -43.29 -56.47 -23.95
C ALA A 9 -43.03 -55.53 -25.15
N VAL A 10 -42.76 -54.23 -24.92
CA VAL A 10 -41.52 -53.58 -24.42
C VAL A 10 -40.46 -53.38 -25.53
N GLY A 11 -40.40 -52.12 -26.00
CA GLY A 11 -39.21 -51.27 -26.07
C GLY A 11 -38.02 -51.66 -26.95
N CYS A 12 -37.68 -50.79 -27.92
CA CYS A 12 -36.30 -50.33 -28.09
C CYS A 12 -36.14 -49.13 -29.05
N ALA A 13 -35.07 -48.36 -28.79
CA ALA A 13 -34.26 -47.51 -29.66
C ALA A 13 -34.53 -45.99 -29.75
N SER A 14 -33.63 -45.19 -29.15
CA SER A 14 -33.22 -43.86 -29.62
C SER A 14 -31.82 -43.49 -29.07
N GLY A 15 -30.78 -44.18 -29.55
CA GLY A 15 -29.38 -43.94 -29.14
C GLY A 15 -28.65 -42.83 -29.92
N GLY A 16 -29.21 -42.33 -31.03
CA GLY A 16 -28.52 -41.36 -31.91
C GLY A 16 -28.60 -39.90 -31.45
N VAL A 17 -29.72 -39.49 -30.87
CA VAL A 17 -29.98 -38.08 -30.50
C VAL A 17 -29.14 -37.65 -29.30
N LEU A 18 -28.87 -38.57 -28.37
CA LEU A 18 -28.12 -38.26 -27.15
C LEU A 18 -26.63 -38.00 -27.43
N LEU A 19 -26.05 -38.71 -28.39
CA LEU A 19 -24.64 -38.56 -28.78
C LEU A 19 -24.39 -37.24 -29.52
N GLN A 20 -25.34 -36.80 -30.36
CA GLN A 20 -25.25 -35.52 -31.07
C GLN A 20 -25.37 -34.32 -30.12
N ILE A 21 -26.21 -34.41 -29.08
CA ILE A 21 -26.35 -33.34 -28.07
C ILE A 21 -25.07 -33.21 -27.23
N VAL A 22 -24.46 -34.34 -26.85
CA VAL A 22 -23.19 -34.33 -26.08
C VAL A 22 -22.03 -33.74 -26.90
N LEU A 23 -21.93 -34.08 -28.20
CA LEU A 23 -20.89 -33.52 -29.07
C LEU A 23 -21.04 -32.00 -29.29
N LEU A 24 -22.27 -31.51 -29.45
CA LEU A 24 -22.54 -30.07 -29.59
C LEU A 24 -22.25 -29.29 -28.31
N ALA A 25 -22.56 -29.86 -27.14
CA ALA A 25 -22.26 -29.24 -25.85
C ALA A 25 -20.75 -29.13 -25.57
N VAL A 26 -19.96 -30.15 -25.97
CA VAL A 26 -18.50 -30.12 -25.83
C VAL A 26 -17.87 -29.06 -26.75
N VAL A 27 -18.35 -28.92 -27.99
CA VAL A 27 -17.84 -27.89 -28.93
C VAL A 27 -18.20 -26.46 -28.49
N CYS A 28 -19.40 -26.22 -27.95
CA CYS A 28 -19.76 -24.91 -27.40
C CYS A 28 -18.92 -24.54 -26.17
N SER A 29 -18.50 -25.52 -25.37
CA SER A 29 -17.72 -25.29 -24.16
C SER A 29 -16.26 -24.91 -24.46
N THR A 30 -15.67 -25.44 -25.53
CA THR A 30 -14.28 -25.10 -25.92
C THR A 30 -14.17 -23.74 -26.60
N ALA A 31 -15.22 -23.26 -27.28
CA ALA A 31 -15.24 -21.94 -27.91
C ALA A 31 -15.26 -20.75 -26.91
N LEU A 32 -15.68 -20.98 -25.65
CA LEU A 32 -15.74 -19.93 -24.64
C LEU A 32 -14.39 -19.74 -23.91
N ALA A 33 -13.57 -20.79 -23.81
CA ALA A 33 -12.27 -20.74 -23.14
C ALA A 33 -11.18 -20.01 -23.94
N ALA A 34 -11.35 -19.87 -25.26
CA ALA A 34 -10.37 -19.23 -26.15
C ALA A 34 -10.49 -17.70 -26.23
N GLN A 35 -11.38 -17.09 -25.45
CA GLN A 35 -11.68 -15.66 -25.48
C GLN A 35 -11.22 -14.93 -24.21
N SER A 36 -10.07 -15.28 -23.62
CA SER A 36 -9.39 -14.37 -22.69
C SER A 36 -8.72 -13.25 -23.49
N ARG A 37 -9.51 -12.39 -24.14
CA ARG A 37 -8.99 -11.13 -24.64
C ARG A 37 -8.59 -10.30 -23.43
N SER A 38 -7.36 -9.79 -23.46
CA SER A 38 -6.89 -8.75 -22.55
C SER A 38 -7.97 -7.65 -22.46
N ALA A 39 -8.44 -7.38 -21.25
CA ALA A 39 -9.44 -6.35 -21.01
C ALA A 39 -8.78 -4.98 -21.21
N ALA A 40 -9.28 -4.18 -22.15
CA ALA A 40 -8.84 -2.81 -22.32
C ALA A 40 -9.31 -1.99 -21.10
N ALA A 41 -8.37 -1.47 -20.31
CA ALA A 41 -8.66 -0.56 -19.22
C ALA A 41 -9.09 0.81 -19.78
N PHE A 42 -10.14 1.40 -19.20
CA PHE A 42 -10.64 2.72 -19.57
C PHE A 42 -10.05 3.78 -18.63
N GLU A 43 -9.48 4.83 -19.20
CA GLU A 43 -9.03 6.03 -18.48
C GLU A 43 -10.03 7.16 -18.73
N LEU A 44 -10.61 7.70 -17.66
CA LEU A 44 -11.54 8.83 -17.72
C LEU A 44 -11.00 9.97 -16.86
N PHE A 45 -10.51 11.03 -17.51
CA PHE A 45 -9.91 12.21 -16.84
C PHE A 45 -8.73 11.87 -15.90
N GLY A 46 -7.93 10.84 -16.21
CA GLY A 46 -6.81 10.41 -15.35
C GLY A 46 -7.22 9.49 -14.20
N LEU A 47 -8.51 9.21 -14.01
CA LEU A 47 -8.99 8.23 -13.02
C LEU A 47 -8.98 6.84 -13.65
N LYS A 48 -8.08 5.97 -13.19
CA LYS A 48 -8.06 4.55 -13.53
C LYS A 48 -9.03 3.81 -12.62
N LEU A 49 -10.23 3.51 -13.12
CA LEU A 49 -11.32 2.94 -12.31
C LEU A 49 -11.05 1.49 -11.84
N TRP A 50 -10.09 0.80 -12.46
CA TRP A 50 -9.89 -0.65 -12.32
C TRP A 50 -8.44 -1.10 -12.19
N GLU A 51 -7.50 -0.17 -12.07
CA GLU A 51 -6.09 -0.45 -11.80
C GLU A 51 -5.77 0.14 -10.42
N LEU A 52 -5.61 -0.72 -9.41
CA LEU A 52 -4.89 -0.36 -8.20
C LEU A 52 -3.43 -0.20 -8.65
N SER A 53 -3.02 1.03 -8.89
CA SER A 53 -1.68 1.37 -9.35
C SER A 53 -0.65 0.88 -8.33
N SER A 54 0.13 -0.13 -8.71
CA SER A 54 1.38 -0.51 -8.02
C SER A 54 2.57 0.35 -8.47
N ASP A 55 2.33 1.36 -9.31
CA ASP A 55 3.34 2.16 -10.01
C ASP A 55 3.30 3.65 -9.60
N GLU A 56 2.59 4.05 -8.53
CA GLU A 56 2.58 5.47 -8.09
C GLU A 56 4.00 6.00 -7.79
N ASP A 57 4.89 5.12 -7.36
CA ASP A 57 6.29 5.44 -7.09
C ASP A 57 7.22 5.28 -8.31
N ALA A 58 6.73 4.71 -9.42
CA ALA A 58 7.56 4.36 -10.57
C ALA A 58 8.11 5.59 -11.31
N ASP A 59 7.44 6.74 -11.17
CA ASP A 59 7.81 8.01 -11.77
C ASP A 59 8.73 8.87 -10.88
N ILE A 60 9.04 8.42 -9.65
CA ILE A 60 9.90 9.17 -8.73
C ILE A 60 11.35 9.11 -9.21
N VAL A 61 11.92 10.27 -9.51
CA VAL A 61 13.33 10.39 -9.90
C VAL A 61 14.23 10.14 -8.68
N ASP A 62 15.17 9.21 -8.83
CA ASP A 62 16.10 8.76 -7.78
C ASP A 62 15.38 8.28 -6.51
N PRO A 63 14.61 7.18 -6.58
CA PRO A 63 13.79 6.75 -5.46
C PRO A 63 14.68 6.29 -4.29
N LEU A 64 14.56 6.96 -3.16
CA LEU A 64 15.29 6.66 -1.93
C LEU A 64 14.31 6.26 -0.82
N ARG A 65 14.41 5.02 -0.34
CA ARG A 65 13.61 4.53 0.78
C ARG A 65 14.27 4.82 2.11
N TYR A 66 13.45 5.11 3.10
CA TYR A 66 13.86 5.37 4.48
C TYR A 66 12.95 4.62 5.44
N THR A 67 13.37 4.52 6.70
CA THR A 67 12.55 3.99 7.79
C THR A 67 12.65 4.93 8.98
N VAL A 68 11.55 5.06 9.72
CA VAL A 68 11.41 6.04 10.80
C VAL A 68 11.19 5.32 12.12
N THR A 69 12.10 5.57 13.06
CA THR A 69 11.92 5.23 14.47
C THR A 69 11.68 6.52 15.25
N ILE A 70 10.60 6.57 16.05
CA ILE A 70 10.30 7.67 16.95
C ILE A 70 10.54 7.20 18.37
N ASP A 71 11.47 7.85 19.07
CA ASP A 71 11.83 7.58 20.45
C ASP A 71 11.38 8.74 21.33
N ALA A 72 10.32 8.53 22.11
CA ALA A 72 9.72 9.53 23.01
C ALA A 72 9.53 8.94 24.43
N PRO A 73 10.62 8.68 25.18
CA PRO A 73 10.54 7.94 26.45
C PRO A 73 9.75 8.66 27.55
N ASP A 74 9.69 10.00 27.49
CA ASP A 74 9.00 10.84 28.48
C ASP A 74 7.56 11.22 28.05
N ALA A 75 7.10 10.76 26.88
CA ALA A 75 5.74 10.99 26.41
C ALA A 75 4.78 9.93 26.97
N ASP A 76 3.59 10.37 27.38
CA ASP A 76 2.48 9.44 27.61
C ASP A 76 1.95 8.89 26.26
N GLU A 77 1.11 7.85 26.32
CA GLU A 77 0.59 7.16 25.14
C GLU A 77 -0.17 8.11 24.20
N ASP A 78 -0.98 9.00 24.76
CA ASP A 78 -1.75 10.00 24.00
C ASP A 78 -0.83 10.99 23.26
N LEU A 79 0.24 11.45 23.92
CA LEU A 79 1.22 12.34 23.32
C LEU A 79 2.06 11.62 22.27
N ALA A 80 2.49 10.38 22.54
CA ALA A 80 3.24 9.57 21.59
C ALA A 80 2.45 9.36 20.29
N GLU A 81 1.16 9.00 20.39
CA GLU A 81 0.27 8.86 19.23
C GLU A 81 0.08 10.18 18.47
N LYS A 82 -0.10 11.31 19.17
CA LYS A 82 -0.18 12.62 18.52
C LYS A 82 1.07 12.98 17.74
N LEU A 83 2.26 12.69 18.29
CA LEU A 83 3.54 12.99 17.66
C LEU A 83 3.79 12.07 16.46
N GLU A 84 3.43 10.80 16.58
CA GLU A 84 3.49 9.85 15.47
C GLU A 84 2.59 10.31 14.30
N ASN A 85 1.36 10.69 14.60
CA ASN A 85 0.41 11.22 13.61
C ASN A 85 0.81 12.58 13.03
N ALA A 86 1.60 13.38 13.75
CA ALA A 86 2.09 14.67 13.29
C ALA A 86 3.31 14.55 12.35
N SER A 87 4.02 13.42 12.37
CA SER A 87 5.21 13.21 11.55
C SER A 87 4.84 12.82 10.11
N ALA A 88 5.09 13.71 9.16
CA ALA A 88 5.02 13.41 7.73
C ALA A 88 6.08 12.39 7.26
N LEU A 89 7.23 12.30 7.94
CA LEU A 89 8.20 11.22 7.72
C LEU A 89 7.57 9.88 8.08
N LYS A 90 6.87 9.79 9.21
CA LYS A 90 6.21 8.54 9.60
C LYS A 90 5.03 8.20 8.70
N ALA A 91 4.20 9.20 8.40
CA ALA A 91 3.01 9.03 7.56
C ALA A 91 3.33 8.51 6.15
N ASP A 92 4.46 8.96 5.56
CA ASP A 92 4.88 8.58 4.22
C ASP A 92 6.06 7.58 4.22
N GLU A 93 6.26 6.81 5.28
CA GLU A 93 7.39 5.86 5.39
C GLU A 93 7.37 4.78 4.29
N GLU A 94 6.17 4.41 3.82
CA GLU A 94 5.99 3.39 2.78
C GLU A 94 6.39 3.87 1.37
N HIS A 95 6.46 5.19 1.16
CA HIS A 95 6.73 5.80 -0.14
C HIS A 95 8.19 6.32 -0.21
N PRO A 96 8.92 6.06 -1.31
CA PRO A 96 10.26 6.61 -1.49
C PRO A 96 10.21 8.13 -1.69
N VAL A 97 11.27 8.81 -1.29
CA VAL A 97 11.48 10.23 -1.59
C VAL A 97 12.34 10.40 -2.84
N SER A 98 12.37 11.61 -3.40
CA SER A 98 13.27 12.01 -4.47
C SER A 98 14.71 12.23 -3.96
N GLY A 99 15.47 11.14 -3.86
CA GLY A 99 16.89 11.13 -3.54
C GLY A 99 17.23 11.66 -2.15
N SER A 100 18.53 11.92 -1.94
CA SER A 100 19.06 12.40 -0.66
C SER A 100 18.51 13.78 -0.27
N LEU A 101 18.39 14.68 -1.25
CA LEU A 101 17.86 16.03 -1.04
C LEU A 101 16.38 16.01 -0.62
N GLY A 102 15.58 15.13 -1.24
CA GLY A 102 14.18 14.93 -0.86
C GLY A 102 14.04 14.48 0.59
N LEU A 103 14.88 13.52 1.03
CA LEU A 103 14.89 13.09 2.44
C LEU A 103 15.28 14.22 3.38
N LEU A 104 16.33 14.98 3.03
CA LEU A 104 16.85 16.08 3.84
C LEU A 104 15.82 17.21 4.03
N ALA A 105 15.10 17.54 2.96
CA ALA A 105 14.02 18.53 2.96
C ALA A 105 12.82 18.04 3.78
N LYS A 106 12.39 16.78 3.56
CA LYS A 106 11.28 16.17 4.30
C LYS A 106 11.57 16.14 5.80
N ALA A 107 12.77 15.72 6.21
CA ALA A 107 13.17 15.71 7.61
C ALA A 107 13.21 17.10 8.28
N ARG A 108 13.57 18.15 7.55
CA ARG A 108 13.52 19.53 8.06
C ARG A 108 12.09 19.98 8.31
N SER A 109 11.22 19.75 7.32
CA SER A 109 9.80 20.05 7.44
C SER A 109 9.13 19.25 8.56
N ASP A 110 9.51 17.98 8.73
CA ASP A 110 8.95 17.10 9.75
C ASP A 110 9.25 17.60 11.17
N ARG A 111 10.48 18.05 11.41
CA ARG A 111 10.85 18.69 12.68
C ARG A 111 9.99 19.93 12.96
N GLU A 112 9.75 20.77 11.96
CA GLU A 112 8.90 21.96 12.13
C GLU A 112 7.46 21.57 12.49
N GLN A 113 6.92 20.52 11.87
CA GLN A 113 5.60 19.99 12.18
C GLN A 113 5.50 19.41 13.59
N LEU A 114 6.51 18.64 14.02
CA LEU A 114 6.58 18.09 15.37
C LEU A 114 6.69 19.18 16.44
N VAL A 115 7.49 20.22 16.19
CA VAL A 115 7.56 21.40 17.08
C VAL A 115 6.20 22.10 17.15
N ALA A 116 5.49 22.25 16.03
CA ALA A 116 4.14 22.80 16.05
C ALA A 116 3.17 21.95 16.88
N ALA A 117 3.29 20.62 16.82
CA ALA A 117 2.49 19.70 17.63
C ALA A 117 2.76 19.87 19.14
N PHE A 118 4.01 20.07 19.55
CA PHE A 118 4.33 20.40 20.94
C PHE A 118 3.64 21.69 21.41
N TYR A 119 3.68 22.74 20.60
CA TYR A 119 3.03 24.01 20.94
C TYR A 119 1.51 23.85 21.07
N ALA A 120 0.89 23.04 20.19
CA ALA A 120 -0.53 22.75 20.28
C ALA A 120 -0.92 22.01 21.58
N ASP A 121 -0.01 21.23 22.16
CA ASP A 121 -0.21 20.51 23.42
C ASP A 121 0.41 21.20 24.65
N ALA A 122 0.77 22.49 24.53
CA ALA A 122 1.36 23.32 25.59
C ALA A 122 2.73 22.85 26.12
N LEU A 123 3.55 22.23 25.25
CA LEU A 123 4.91 21.76 25.52
C LEU A 123 5.94 22.72 24.90
N TYR A 124 6.13 23.90 25.50
CA TYR A 124 6.99 24.94 24.92
C TYR A 124 8.49 24.64 24.98
N GLU A 125 8.90 23.72 25.85
CA GLU A 125 10.29 23.29 26.03
C GLU A 125 10.61 21.99 25.30
N GLY A 126 9.68 21.48 24.46
CA GLY A 126 9.87 20.26 23.71
C GLY A 126 11.02 20.37 22.69
N VAL A 127 11.87 19.34 22.65
CA VAL A 127 13.04 19.26 21.76
C VAL A 127 12.89 18.06 20.83
N VAL A 128 13.05 18.30 19.53
CA VAL A 128 13.09 17.27 18.49
C VAL A 128 14.51 17.18 17.93
N THR A 129 15.12 16.01 18.04
CA THR A 129 16.43 15.70 17.44
C THR A 129 16.26 14.62 16.40
N ILE A 130 16.47 14.95 15.12
CA ILE A 130 16.42 13.99 14.03
C ILE A 130 17.84 13.58 13.66
N THR A 131 18.05 12.28 13.46
CA THR A 131 19.29 11.76 12.88
C THR A 131 19.00 10.97 11.61
N ILE A 132 19.89 11.06 10.62
CA ILE A 132 19.84 10.27 9.39
C ILE A 132 21.16 9.49 9.30
N GLN A 133 21.08 8.16 9.22
CA GLN A 133 22.26 7.28 9.35
C GLN A 133 23.11 7.57 10.60
N GLY A 134 22.45 7.90 11.72
CA GLY A 134 23.11 8.22 12.99
C GLY A 134 23.82 9.57 13.03
N LYS A 135 23.71 10.42 12.00
CA LYS A 135 24.23 11.79 12.01
C LYS A 135 23.12 12.79 12.30
N PRO A 136 23.31 13.76 13.23
CA PRO A 136 22.33 14.79 13.50
C PRO A 136 21.98 15.61 12.26
N LEU A 137 20.69 15.92 12.10
CA LEU A 137 20.15 16.64 10.93
C LEU A 137 20.83 18.00 10.69
N ASP A 138 21.25 18.65 11.78
CA ASP A 138 21.87 19.98 11.78
C ASP A 138 23.37 19.94 11.42
N ASP A 139 24.00 18.77 11.54
CA ASP A 139 25.40 18.57 11.16
C ASP A 139 25.56 18.12 9.70
N LEU A 140 24.44 17.81 9.03
CA LEU A 140 24.44 17.36 7.65
C LEU A 140 24.61 18.55 6.69
N PRO A 141 25.56 18.50 5.74
CA PRO A 141 25.69 19.54 4.73
C PRO A 141 24.45 19.59 3.82
N PRO A 142 24.18 20.73 3.14
CA PRO A 142 23.04 20.87 2.25
C PRO A 142 23.01 19.88 1.07
N ASP A 143 24.18 19.39 0.66
CA ASP A 143 24.42 18.41 -0.40
C ASP A 143 24.78 17.03 0.17
N ALA A 144 24.33 16.71 1.39
CA ALA A 144 24.52 15.40 1.98
C ALA A 144 23.91 14.29 1.11
N GLU A 145 24.74 13.29 0.78
CA GLU A 145 24.30 12.12 0.03
C GLU A 145 24.14 10.91 0.95
N PHE A 146 23.00 10.22 0.84
CA PHE A 146 22.68 9.02 1.62
C PHE A 146 22.79 7.77 0.75
N SER A 147 24.01 7.32 0.51
CA SER A 147 24.28 6.02 -0.11
C SER A 147 24.39 4.92 0.95
N GLY A 148 23.98 3.69 0.63
CA GLY A 148 24.17 2.53 1.51
C GLY A 148 23.05 1.50 1.43
N PRO A 149 23.00 0.54 2.37
CA PRO A 149 21.87 -0.37 2.52
C PRO A 149 20.59 0.42 2.76
N GLN A 150 19.58 0.17 1.92
CA GLN A 150 18.23 0.71 2.12
C GLN A 150 17.37 -0.27 2.95
N PRO A 151 16.38 0.22 3.71
CA PRO A 151 16.01 1.64 3.87
C PRO A 151 17.02 2.44 4.70
N ILE A 152 17.16 3.73 4.38
CA ILE A 152 18.01 4.66 5.14
C ILE A 152 17.36 4.90 6.52
N PRO A 153 18.04 4.61 7.64
CA PRO A 153 17.47 4.80 8.96
C PRO A 153 17.38 6.28 9.33
N VAL A 154 16.19 6.69 9.75
CA VAL A 154 15.89 8.00 10.34
C VAL A 154 15.38 7.76 11.76
N VAL A 155 16.00 8.45 12.72
CA VAL A 155 15.60 8.35 14.13
C VAL A 155 15.20 9.73 14.62
N ILE A 156 14.00 9.84 15.16
CA ILE A 156 13.43 11.05 15.75
C ILE A 156 13.43 10.86 17.26
N ASN A 157 14.34 11.54 17.95
CA ASN A 157 14.41 11.55 19.39
C ASN A 157 13.64 12.75 19.94
N ILE A 158 12.73 12.49 20.85
CA ILE A 158 11.81 13.49 21.43
C ILE A 158 12.05 13.59 22.92
N ALA A 159 12.35 14.81 23.37
CA ALA A 159 12.26 15.20 24.77
C ALA A 159 11.09 16.18 24.91
N ALA A 160 9.94 15.70 25.39
CA ALA A 160 8.70 16.49 25.43
C ALA A 160 8.78 17.71 26.36
N GLY A 161 9.53 17.61 27.46
CA GLY A 161 9.60 18.64 28.49
C GLY A 161 8.30 18.75 29.33
N PRO A 162 8.23 19.72 30.25
CA PRO A 162 7.05 19.91 31.10
C PRO A 162 5.87 20.51 30.32
N LYS A 163 4.67 19.97 30.55
CA LYS A 163 3.43 20.56 30.05
C LYS A 163 3.04 21.77 30.87
N PHE A 164 2.79 22.89 30.21
CA PHE A 164 2.36 24.11 30.89
C PHE A 164 0.88 24.04 31.27
N THR A 165 0.56 24.36 32.53
CA THR A 165 -0.79 24.39 33.07
C THR A 165 -1.06 25.73 33.78
N LEU A 166 -2.33 26.15 33.83
CA LEU A 166 -2.77 27.41 34.46
C LEU A 166 -3.20 27.22 35.91
#